data_AF-I3YMH3-F1
#
_entry.id   AF-I3YMH3-F1
#
_cell.length_a   1.000
_cell.length_b   1.000
_cell.length_c   1.000
_cell.angle_alpha   90.00
_cell.angle_beta   90.00
_cell.angle_gamma   90.00
#
_symmetry.space_group_name_H-M   'P 1'
#
loop_
_entity.id
_entity.type
_entity.pdbx_description
1 polymer ?
#
loop_
_entity_poly.entity_id
_entity_poly.type
_entity_poly.pdbx_seq_one_letter_code
_entity_poly.pdbx_strand_id
1 'polypeptide(L)'
;MDDKRNHRIYCRLTSAEYGRFKTEVRKTYLSDSEYIRRKLLHPQMRIRSREETDLLNFVIGSLSQVNNNINQIARVMNALKGSGAVVIGSVAQRQLNQVEAILKEWNTFEGRLRQSLKSK
;
A
#
# COMPACT_ATOMS: atom_id res chain seq x y z
N MET A 1 21.36 23.16 -10.15
CA MET A 1 22.19 23.26 -8.92
C MET A 1 22.05 21.94 -8.17
N ASP A 2 23.15 21.39 -7.68
CA ASP A 2 23.20 20.11 -6.98
C ASP A 2 22.54 20.28 -5.60
N ASP A 3 21.24 19.99 -5.49
CA ASP A 3 20.43 20.11 -4.25
C ASP A 3 20.74 18.95 -3.28
N LYS A 4 22.04 18.77 -3.00
CA LYS A 4 22.53 17.81 -2.04
C LYS A 4 22.47 18.41 -0.65
N ARG A 5 22.02 17.57 0.29
CA ARG A 5 21.81 17.91 1.70
C ARG A 5 23.16 18.05 2.42
N ASN A 6 23.83 19.19 2.22
CA ASN A 6 25.20 19.44 2.70
C ASN A 6 25.27 20.12 4.07
N HIS A 7 24.20 20.78 4.50
CA HIS A 7 24.13 21.50 5.78
C HIS A 7 23.74 20.56 6.92
N ARG A 8 24.44 20.66 8.07
CA ARG A 8 24.23 19.83 9.26
C ARG A 8 23.72 20.67 10.42
N ILE A 9 22.77 20.12 11.17
CA ILE A 9 22.24 20.69 12.41
C ILE A 9 22.56 19.71 13.54
N TYR A 10 23.16 20.20 14.63
CA TYR A 10 23.46 19.42 15.82
C TYR A 10 22.50 19.79 16.94
N CYS A 11 21.92 18.79 17.59
CA CYS A 11 21.07 18.96 18.77
C CYS A 11 21.55 17.99 19.84
N ARG A 12 21.72 18.48 21.08
CA ARG A 12 22.03 17.63 22.24
C ARG A 12 20.73 17.26 22.91
N LEU A 13 20.57 15.96 23.18
CA LEU A 13 19.41 15.40 23.86
C LEU A 13 19.86 14.75 25.16
N THR A 14 19.05 14.85 26.19
CA THR A 14 19.16 14.00 27.38
C THR A 14 18.86 12.54 27.01
N SER A 15 19.28 11.60 27.86
CA SER A 15 19.01 10.17 27.63
C SER A 15 17.51 9.86 27.51
N ALA A 16 16.66 10.56 28.28
CA ALA A 16 15.21 10.41 28.23
C ALA A 16 14.62 10.92 26.90
N GLU A 17 15.07 12.08 26.42
CA GLU A 17 14.64 12.62 25.13
C GLU A 17 15.07 11.74 23.96
N TYR A 18 16.32 11.27 24.00
CA TYR A 18 16.84 10.36 22.99
C TYR A 18 16.08 9.02 22.98
N GLY A 19 15.74 8.48 24.16
CA GLY A 19 14.93 7.26 24.29
C GLY A 19 13.53 7.42 23.68
N ARG A 20 12.85 8.54 23.97
CA ARG A 20 11.55 8.86 23.34
C ARG A 20 11.67 8.98 21.82
N PHE A 21 12.67 9.71 21.35
CA PHE A 21 12.94 9.87 19.92
C PHE A 21 13.13 8.52 19.22
N LYS A 22 14.03 7.66 19.71
CA LYS A 22 14.28 6.35 19.09
C LYS A 22 13.05 5.44 19.12
N THR A 23 12.24 5.52 20.16
CA THR A 23 10.98 4.75 20.26
C THR A 23 10.00 5.17 19.17
N GLU A 24 9.82 6.48 18.97
CA GLU A 24 8.94 7.01 17.93
C GLU A 24 9.44 6.70 16.53
N VAL A 25 10.75 6.82 16.28
CA VAL A 25 11.33 6.46 14.96
C VAL A 25 11.14 4.98 14.67
N ARG A 26 11.34 4.09 15.66
CA ARG A 26 11.15 2.63 15.51
C ARG A 26 9.74 2.25 15.09
N LYS A 27 8.73 3.03 15.47
CA LYS A 27 7.33 2.83 15.03
C LYS A 27 7.10 3.21 13.57
N THR A 28 8.11 3.70 12.86
CA THR A 28 8.03 4.15 11.46
C THR A 28 9.07 3.45 10.59
N TYR A 29 8.92 3.51 9.28
CA TYR A 29 9.94 3.06 8.33
C TYR A 29 10.99 4.14 7.97
N LEU A 30 11.00 5.26 8.71
CA LEU A 30 11.89 6.38 8.42
C LEU A 30 13.25 6.21 9.11
N SER A 31 14.29 6.76 8.48
CA SER A 31 15.57 6.98 9.16
C SER A 31 15.45 8.11 10.17
N ASP A 32 16.34 8.13 11.16
CA ASP A 32 16.40 9.19 12.17
C ASP A 32 16.41 10.59 11.52
N SER A 33 17.23 10.81 10.49
CA SER A 33 17.35 12.09 9.79
C SER A 33 16.10 12.47 8.99
N GLU A 34 15.42 11.50 8.40
CA GLU A 34 14.19 11.76 7.65
C GLU A 34 13.02 12.04 8.59
N TYR A 35 12.93 11.31 9.71
CA TYR A 35 11.92 11.53 10.75
C TYR A 35 12.01 12.94 11.32
N ILE A 36 13.22 13.36 11.76
CA ILE A 36 13.45 14.71 12.31
C ILE A 36 13.08 15.77 11.28
N ARG A 37 13.52 15.61 10.04
CA ARG A 37 13.27 16.58 8.98
C ARG A 37 11.79 16.72 8.68
N ARG A 38 11.04 15.63 8.61
CA ARG A 38 9.58 15.69 8.41
C ARG A 38 8.89 16.37 9.57
N LYS A 39 9.27 16.04 10.81
CA LYS A 39 8.74 16.72 12.00
C LYS A 39 9.03 18.22 12.01
N LEU A 40 10.23 18.63 11.57
CA LEU A 40 10.69 20.01 11.62
C LEU A 40 10.17 20.86 10.44
N LEU A 41 10.29 20.36 9.20
CA LEU A 41 9.99 21.12 7.99
C LEU A 41 8.55 20.92 7.48
N HIS A 42 7.89 19.84 7.90
CA HIS A 42 6.53 19.51 7.49
C HIS A 42 5.66 19.14 8.69
N PRO A 43 5.49 20.04 9.68
CA PRO A 43 4.76 19.74 10.92
C PRO A 43 3.30 19.33 10.67
N GLN A 44 2.67 19.82 9.60
CA GLN A 44 1.34 19.45 9.14
C GLN A 44 1.27 18.03 8.55
N MET A 45 2.41 17.43 8.19
CA MET A 45 2.45 16.11 7.56
C MET A 45 2.44 15.03 8.64
N ARG A 46 1.34 14.28 8.70
CA ARG A 46 1.22 13.13 9.59
C ARG A 46 2.23 12.05 9.18
N ILE A 47 3.12 11.70 10.11
CA ILE A 47 4.01 10.55 9.95
C ILE A 47 3.21 9.28 10.27
N ARG A 48 3.08 8.39 9.29
CA ARG A 48 2.38 7.12 9.45
C ARG A 48 3.22 6.14 10.27
N SER A 49 2.55 5.30 11.04
CA SER A 49 3.20 4.16 11.68
C SER A 49 3.57 3.09 10.65
N ARG A 50 4.38 2.11 11.06
CA ARG A 50 4.68 0.91 10.28
C ARG A 50 3.40 0.15 9.95
N GLU A 51 2.57 -0.12 10.95
CA GLU A 51 1.28 -0.81 10.78
C GLU A 51 0.39 -0.13 9.73
N GLU A 52 0.27 1.20 9.79
CA GLU A 52 -0.52 1.96 8.81
C GLU A 52 0.09 1.91 7.40
N THR A 53 1.43 1.93 7.32
CA THR A 53 2.15 1.85 6.05
C THR A 53 2.01 0.46 5.43
N ASP A 54 2.11 -0.59 6.24
CA ASP A 54 1.96 -1.97 5.81
C ASP A 54 0.54 -2.25 5.34
N LEU A 55 -0.47 -1.76 6.07
CA LEU A 55 -1.86 -1.84 5.64
C LEU A 55 -2.08 -1.11 4.31
N LEU A 56 -1.53 0.10 4.15
CA LEU A 56 -1.65 0.85 2.91
C LEU A 56 -0.99 0.12 1.74
N ASN A 57 0.22 -0.42 1.94
CA ASN A 57 0.93 -1.19 0.94
C ASN A 57 0.17 -2.46 0.54
N PHE A 58 -0.44 -3.15 1.51
CA PHE A 58 -1.31 -4.28 1.25
C PHE A 58 -2.49 -3.87 0.36
N VAL A 59 -3.23 -2.82 0.72
CA VAL A 59 -4.38 -2.34 -0.04
C VAL A 59 -3.98 -1.94 -1.47
N ILE A 60 -2.88 -1.20 -1.64
CA ILE A 60 -2.35 -0.83 -2.95
C ILE A 60 -2.00 -2.08 -3.77
N GLY A 61 -1.36 -3.07 -3.15
CA GLY A 61 -1.04 -4.35 -3.78
C GLY A 61 -2.28 -5.09 -4.28
N SER A 62 -3.31 -5.20 -3.44
CA SER A 62 -4.59 -5.83 -3.79
C SER A 62 -5.29 -5.08 -4.94
N LEU A 63 -5.33 -3.75 -4.90
CA LEU A 63 -5.92 -2.94 -5.97
C LEU A 63 -5.18 -3.12 -7.30
N SER A 64 -3.85 -3.20 -7.26
CA SER A 64 -3.02 -3.46 -8.45
C SER A 64 -3.35 -4.82 -9.08
N GLN A 65 -3.56 -5.87 -8.26
CA GLN A 65 -3.98 -7.18 -8.74
C GLN A 65 -5.36 -7.11 -9.42
N VAL A 66 -6.34 -6.46 -8.80
CA VAL A 66 -7.67 -6.25 -9.40
C VAL A 66 -7.57 -5.52 -10.75
N ASN A 67 -6.79 -4.44 -10.80
CA ASN A 67 -6.58 -3.67 -12.04
C ASN A 67 -5.95 -4.52 -13.15
N ASN A 68 -4.97 -5.37 -12.81
CA ASN A 68 -4.36 -6.28 -13.76
C ASN A 68 -5.36 -7.28 -14.35
N ASN A 69 -6.28 -7.79 -13.53
CA ASN A 69 -7.31 -8.73 -14.00
C ASN A 69 -8.32 -8.04 -14.91
N ILE A 70 -8.77 -6.83 -14.56
CA ILE A 70 -9.64 -6.00 -15.43
C ILE A 70 -8.97 -5.78 -16.79
N ASN A 71 -7.68 -5.44 -16.80
CA ASN A 71 -6.92 -5.25 -18.03
C ASN A 71 -6.79 -6.53 -18.88
N GLN A 72 -6.68 -7.70 -18.25
CA GLN A 72 -6.65 -8.97 -18.97
C GLN A 72 -8.01 -9.28 -19.62
N ILE A 73 -9.11 -9.06 -18.90
CA ILE A 73 -10.47 -9.24 -19.45
C ILE A 73 -10.68 -8.30 -20.64
N ALA A 74 -10.32 -7.02 -20.50
CA ALA A 74 -10.45 -6.05 -21.58
C ALA A 74 -9.66 -6.46 -22.84
N ARG A 75 -8.43 -6.98 -22.68
CA ARG A 75 -7.63 -7.49 -23.81
C ARG A 75 -8.28 -8.68 -24.49
N VAL A 76 -8.82 -9.63 -23.74
CA VAL A 76 -9.52 -10.78 -24.30
C VAL A 76 -10.79 -10.34 -25.03
N MET A 77 -11.59 -9.44 -24.45
CA MET A 77 -12.78 -8.89 -25.11
C MET A 77 -12.44 -8.17 -26.42
N ASN A 78 -11.36 -7.38 -26.45
CA ASN A 78 -10.91 -6.70 -27.66
C ASN A 78 -10.46 -7.70 -28.74
N ALA A 79 -9.73 -8.74 -28.38
CA ALA A 79 -9.31 -9.80 -29.31
C ALA A 79 -10.50 -10.57 -29.88
N LEU A 80 -11.54 -10.83 -29.07
CA LEU A 80 -12.78 -11.49 -29.50
C LEU A 80 -13.60 -10.59 -30.45
N LYS A 81 -13.68 -9.29 -30.18
CA LYS A 81 -14.35 -8.32 -31.06
C LYS A 81 -13.69 -8.22 -32.44
N GLY A 82 -12.36 -8.34 -32.51
CA GLY A 82 -11.60 -8.25 -33.75
C GLY A 82 -11.57 -9.53 -34.60
N SER A 83 -11.89 -10.70 -34.02
CA SER A 83 -11.75 -12.00 -34.69
C SER A 83 -13.07 -12.57 -35.23
N GLY A 84 -14.22 -11.94 -34.97
CA GLY A 84 -15.55 -12.41 -35.41
C GLY A 84 -15.95 -13.79 -34.84
N ALA A 85 -15.10 -14.42 -34.04
CA ALA A 85 -15.27 -15.75 -33.49
C ALA A 85 -15.87 -15.66 -32.08
N VAL A 86 -17.19 -15.83 -32.02
CA VAL A 86 -17.91 -16.10 -30.78
C VAL A 86 -17.69 -17.57 -30.41
N VAL A 87 -16.64 -17.86 -29.65
CA VAL A 87 -16.53 -19.10 -28.85
C VAL A 87 -16.39 -18.69 -27.39
N ILE A 88 -17.53 -18.30 -26.82
CA ILE A 88 -17.67 -17.63 -25.51
C ILE A 88 -17.61 -18.61 -24.33
N GLY A 89 -17.75 -19.92 -24.54
CA GLY A 89 -18.07 -20.85 -23.44
C GLY A 89 -16.97 -21.07 -22.39
N SER A 90 -15.74 -21.40 -22.79
CA SER A 90 -14.74 -21.97 -21.86
C SER A 90 -13.70 -20.98 -21.35
N VAL A 91 -13.24 -20.05 -22.19
CA VAL A 91 -12.22 -19.04 -21.82
C VAL A 91 -12.83 -17.95 -20.95
N ALA A 92 -14.05 -17.49 -21.27
CA ALA A 92 -14.76 -16.52 -20.44
C ALA A 92 -15.09 -17.11 -19.06
N GLN A 93 -15.48 -18.38 -18.99
CA GLN A 93 -15.76 -19.04 -17.72
C GLN A 93 -14.52 -19.16 -16.83
N ARG A 94 -13.35 -19.49 -17.39
CA ARG A 94 -12.10 -19.56 -16.62
C ARG A 94 -11.71 -18.18 -16.06
N GLN A 95 -11.89 -17.11 -16.84
CA GLN A 95 -11.62 -15.75 -16.37
C GLN A 95 -12.65 -15.27 -15.34
N LEU A 96 -13.93 -15.58 -15.52
CA LEU A 96 -14.98 -15.31 -14.53
C LEU A 96 -14.71 -16.03 -13.20
N ASN A 97 -14.32 -17.30 -13.26
CA ASN A 97 -13.97 -18.08 -12.07
C ASN A 97 -12.76 -17.49 -11.33
N GLN A 98 -11.78 -16.95 -12.06
CA GLN A 98 -10.65 -16.23 -11.45
C GLN A 98 -11.11 -14.96 -10.73
N VAL A 99 -11.99 -14.18 -11.36
CA VAL A 99 -12.55 -12.96 -10.74
C VAL A 99 -13.39 -13.31 -9.49
N GLU A 100 -14.21 -14.35 -9.53
CA GLU A 100 -14.96 -14.82 -8.37
C GLU A 100 -14.07 -15.26 -7.21
N ALA A 101 -12.94 -15.93 -7.50
CA ALA A 101 -11.98 -16.32 -6.48
C ALA A 101 -11.38 -15.09 -5.78
N ILE A 102 -11.01 -14.07 -6.56
CA ILE A 102 -10.48 -12.81 -6.03
C ILE A 102 -11.52 -12.08 -5.17
N LEU A 103 -12.79 -12.07 -5.59
CA LEU A 103 -13.87 -11.46 -4.80
C LEU A 103 -14.07 -12.18 -3.45
N LYS A 104 -13.95 -13.52 -3.41
CA LYS A 104 -14.01 -14.28 -2.16
C LYS A 104 -12.85 -13.97 -1.22
N GLU A 105 -11.63 -13.85 -1.77
CA GLU A 105 -10.45 -13.45 -0.98
C GLU A 105 -10.63 -12.05 -0.40
N TRP A 106 -11.19 -11.12 -1.18
CA TRP A 106 -11.44 -9.76 -0.74
C TRP A 106 -12.47 -9.67 0.40
N ASN A 107 -13.58 -10.40 0.29
CA ASN A 107 -14.59 -10.49 1.35
C ASN A 107 -14.03 -11.10 2.64
N THR A 108 -13.15 -12.09 2.52
CA THR A 108 -12.49 -12.72 3.67
C THR A 108 -11.53 -11.75 4.36
N PHE A 109 -10.77 -11.00 3.57
CA PHE A 109 -9.88 -9.95 4.09
C PHE A 109 -10.67 -8.83 4.78
N GLU A 110 -11.74 -8.33 4.16
CA GLU A 110 -12.61 -7.31 4.75
C GLU A 110 -13.18 -7.76 6.11
N GLY A 111 -13.63 -9.03 6.19
CA GLY A 111 -14.11 -9.62 7.44
C GLY A 111 -13.05 -9.63 8.55
N ARG A 112 -11.81 -10.02 8.23
CA ARG A 112 -10.68 -9.99 9.18
C ARG A 112 -10.35 -8.56 9.61
N LEU A 113 -10.38 -7.61 8.68
CA LEU A 113 -10.11 -6.20 8.96
C LEU A 113 -11.16 -5.61 9.92
N ARG A 114 -12.44 -5.89 9.66
CA ARG A 114 -13.55 -5.47 10.54
C ARG A 114 -13.46 -6.06 11.94
N GLN A 115 -13.02 -7.32 12.07
CA GLN A 115 -12.79 -7.94 13.38
C GLN A 115 -11.61 -7.31 14.12
N SER A 116 -10.50 -7.05 13.43
CA SER A 116 -9.33 -6.39 14.00
C SER A 116 -9.62 -4.96 14.48
N LEU A 117 -10.50 -4.23 13.77
CA LEU A 117 -10.93 -2.89 14.15
C LEU A 117 -11.95 -2.85 15.31
N LYS A 118 -12.74 -3.91 15.51
CA LYS A 118 -13.68 -4.04 16.65
C LYS A 118 -12.99 -4.50 17.95
N SER A 119 -11.77 -5.00 17.86
CA SER A 119 -10.97 -5.52 18.98
C SER A 119 -10.09 -4.45 19.66
N LYS A 120 -10.15 -3.20 19.20
CA LYS A 120 -9.51 -2.02 19.82
C LYS A 120 -10.58 -1.11 20.42
#